data_AF-A0A4S4BUG1-F1
#
_entry.id   AF-A0A4S4BUG1-F1
#
_cell.length_a   1.000
_cell.length_b   1.000
_cell.length_c   1.000
_cell.angle_alpha   90.00
_cell.angle_beta   90.00
_cell.angle_gamma   90.00
#
_symmetry.space_group_name_H-M   'P 1'
#
loop_
_entity.id
_entity.type
_entity.pdbx_description
1 polymer ?
#
loop_
_entity_poly.entity_id
_entity_poly.type
_entity_poly.pdbx_seq_one_letter_code
_entity_poly.pdbx_strand_id
1 'polypeptide(L)'
;MRRTTICFLYEDEEKSYLLTDSLELHYIECPKFQEVDFNIDDPLHRRLRFLEQDVTPEQLQELMKVDEMIREAEDRLNQLAGDEVTRRIDLQRIESLRRNRG
;
A
#
# COMPACT_ATOMS: atom_id res chain seq x y z
N MET A 1 -12.63 -29.62 -7.95
CA MET A 1 -12.43 -29.40 -6.51
C MET A 1 -11.25 -28.44 -6.35
N ARG A 2 -11.50 -27.13 -6.17
CA ARG A 2 -10.43 -26.15 -5.96
C ARG A 2 -10.02 -26.24 -4.49
N ARG A 3 -8.77 -26.63 -4.22
CA ARG A 3 -8.20 -26.55 -2.88
C ARG A 3 -7.90 -25.09 -2.61
N THR A 4 -8.65 -24.46 -1.72
CA THR A 4 -8.32 -23.14 -1.19
C THR A 4 -7.37 -23.35 -0.03
N THR A 5 -6.11 -22.99 -0.22
CA THR A 5 -5.13 -22.92 0.88
C THR A 5 -5.33 -21.57 1.56
N ILE A 6 -5.64 -21.59 2.86
CA ILE A 6 -5.77 -20.37 3.67
C ILE A 6 -4.49 -20.22 4.47
N CYS A 7 -3.77 -19.13 4.23
CA CYS A 7 -2.56 -18.78 4.97
C CYS A 7 -2.92 -17.76 6.05
N PHE A 8 -2.49 -18.02 7.28
CA PHE A 8 -2.63 -17.09 8.40
C PHE A 8 -1.26 -16.44 8.64
N LEU A 9 -1.23 -15.10 8.67
CA LEU A 9 -0.03 -14.35 9.05
C LEU A 9 -0.14 -13.95 10.52
N TYR A 10 0.88 -14.30 11.31
CA TYR A 10 1.00 -13.89 12.71
C TYR A 10 2.18 -12.94 12.86
N GLU A 11 2.06 -12.03 13.82
CA GLU A 11 3.19 -11.24 14.29
C GLU A 11 4.23 -12.17 14.97
N ASP A 12 5.52 -11.87 14.82
CA ASP A 12 6.59 -12.80 15.21
C ASP A 12 6.85 -12.78 16.73
N GLU A 13 6.75 -11.61 17.36
CA GLU A 13 6.92 -11.42 18.80
C GLU A 13 5.65 -11.78 19.59
N GLU A 14 4.47 -11.41 19.10
CA GLU A 14 3.15 -11.66 19.69
C GLU A 14 2.35 -12.64 18.81
N LYS A 15 2.63 -13.94 18.98
CA LYS A 15 2.04 -15.03 18.17
C LYS A 15 0.51 -15.21 18.30
N SER A 16 -0.14 -14.51 19.22
CA SER A 16 -1.60 -14.44 19.32
C SER A 16 -2.21 -13.39 18.39
N TYR A 17 -1.38 -12.50 17.84
CA TYR A 17 -1.83 -11.40 16.98
C TYR A 17 -1.90 -11.85 15.53
N LEU A 18 -3.12 -12.06 15.04
CA LEU A 18 -3.42 -12.46 13.67
C LEU A 18 -3.53 -11.22 12.77
N LEU A 19 -2.68 -11.14 11.75
CA LEU A 19 -2.55 -9.97 10.84
C LEU A 19 -3.59 -9.93 9.71
N THR A 20 -4.65 -10.76 9.76
CA THR A 20 -5.48 -11.07 8.58
C THR A 20 -6.50 -10.00 8.20
N ASP A 21 -6.92 -9.14 9.14
CA ASP A 21 -8.11 -8.33 8.91
C ASP A 21 -7.80 -6.95 8.30
N SER A 22 -6.51 -6.60 8.20
CA SER A 22 -6.06 -5.29 7.70
C SER A 22 -5.03 -5.37 6.57
N LEU A 23 -4.68 -6.58 6.10
CA LEU A 23 -3.61 -6.78 5.13
C LEU A 23 -4.10 -7.57 3.90
N GLU A 24 -3.97 -6.98 2.72
CA GLU A 24 -4.16 -7.68 1.44
C GLU A 24 -2.79 -8.16 0.93
N LEU A 25 -2.67 -9.45 0.61
CA LEU A 25 -1.44 -10.04 0.09
C LEU A 25 -1.61 -10.41 -1.39
N HIS A 26 -0.71 -9.91 -2.23
CA HIS A 26 -0.62 -10.31 -3.62
C HIS A 26 0.71 -11.06 -3.85
N TYR A 27 0.61 -12.33 -4.30
CA TYR A 27 1.77 -13.07 -4.77
C TYR A 27 1.98 -12.78 -6.25
N ILE A 28 3.13 -12.18 -6.58
CA ILE A 28 3.44 -11.71 -7.93
C ILE A 28 4.65 -12.47 -8.44
N GLU A 29 4.52 -13.09 -9.61
CA GLU A 29 5.65 -13.67 -10.31
C GLU A 29 6.35 -12.57 -11.11
N CYS A 30 7.36 -11.93 -10.50
CA CYS A 30 8.04 -10.76 -11.09
C CYS A 30 8.48 -10.95 -12.56
N PRO A 31 9.05 -12.10 -12.99
CA PRO A 31 9.48 -12.28 -14.39
C PRO A 31 8.32 -12.15 -15.38
N LYS A 32 7.14 -12.70 -15.06
CA LYS A 32 5.95 -12.61 -15.93
C LYS A 32 5.41 -11.19 -16.03
N PHE A 33 5.60 -10.39 -14.98
CA PHE A 33 5.17 -8.99 -14.96
C PHE A 33 6.11 -8.09 -15.79
N GLN A 34 7.41 -8.39 -15.77
CA GLN A 34 8.39 -7.63 -16.56
C GLN A 34 8.26 -7.87 -18.07
N GLU A 35 7.63 -8.98 -18.47
CA GLU A 35 7.41 -9.35 -19.88
C GLU A 35 6.13 -8.75 -20.48
N VAL A 36 5.25 -8.12 -19.68
CA VAL A 36 3.98 -7.55 -20.14
C VAL A 36 4.03 -6.03 -20.24
N ASP A 37 3.37 -5.49 -21.25
CA ASP A 37 3.23 -4.05 -21.41
C ASP A 37 2.41 -3.44 -20.26
N PHE A 38 2.74 -2.21 -19.88
CA PHE A 38 2.00 -1.47 -18.87
C PHE A 38 0.56 -1.21 -19.34
N ASN A 39 -0.41 -1.60 -18.50
CA ASN A 39 -1.81 -1.32 -18.70
C ASN A 39 -2.36 -0.47 -17.54
N ILE A 40 -2.73 0.78 -17.82
CA ILE A 40 -3.23 1.70 -16.80
C ILE A 40 -4.59 1.28 -16.22
N ASP A 41 -5.39 0.50 -16.96
CA ASP A 41 -6.69 0.03 -16.48
C ASP A 41 -6.54 -1.14 -15.49
N ASP A 42 -5.38 -1.79 -15.45
CA ASP A 42 -5.08 -2.88 -14.52
C ASP A 42 -4.63 -2.33 -13.14
N PRO A 43 -5.37 -2.60 -12.04
CA PRO A 43 -5.00 -2.13 -10.70
C PRO A 43 -3.64 -2.63 -10.21
N LEU A 44 -3.23 -3.85 -10.57
CA LEU A 44 -1.93 -4.40 -10.18
C LEU A 44 -0.80 -3.66 -10.89
N HIS A 45 -0.96 -3.38 -12.18
CA HIS A 45 0.02 -2.61 -12.95
C HIS A 45 0.18 -1.20 -12.38
N ARG A 46 -0.93 -0.51 -12.04
CA ARG A 46 -0.87 0.82 -11.40
C ARG A 46 -0.15 0.79 -10.04
N ARG A 47 -0.50 -0.16 -9.18
CA ARG A 47 0.11 -0.31 -7.85
C ARG A 47 1.60 -0.59 -7.95
N LEU A 48 2.00 -1.50 -8.83
CA LEU A 48 3.42 -1.83 -9.04
C LEU A 48 4.17 -0.65 -9.62
N ARG A 49 3.60 0.03 -10.64
CA ARG A 49 4.20 1.23 -11.20
C ARG A 49 4.42 2.29 -10.12
N PHE A 50 3.44 2.57 -9.26
CA PHE A 50 3.58 3.51 -8.14
C PHE A 50 4.71 3.15 -7.15
N LEU A 51 4.99 1.86 -6.95
CA LEU A 51 6.05 1.39 -6.05
C LEU A 51 7.45 1.38 -6.68
N GLU A 52 7.57 1.60 -7.99
CA GLU A 52 8.85 1.70 -8.70
C GLU A 52 9.56 3.03 -8.36
N GLN A 53 10.89 3.01 -8.27
CA GLN A 53 11.69 4.17 -7.86
C GLN A 53 11.86 5.23 -8.97
N ASP A 54 11.51 4.90 -10.22
CA ASP A 54 11.79 5.69 -11.42
C ASP A 54 10.52 6.27 -12.08
N VAL A 55 9.40 6.35 -11.35
CA VAL A 55 8.16 6.99 -11.84
C VAL A 55 8.39 8.48 -12.05
N THR A 56 8.08 8.99 -13.25
CA THR A 56 8.17 10.43 -13.50
C THR A 56 6.98 11.17 -12.87
N PRO A 57 7.11 12.48 -12.56
CA PRO A 57 6.00 13.27 -12.01
C PRO A 57 4.74 13.23 -12.87
N GLU A 58 4.86 13.20 -14.20
CA GLU A 58 3.74 13.11 -15.13
C GLU A 58 3.03 11.78 -15.01
N GLN A 59 3.79 10.67 -14.95
CA GLN A 59 3.25 9.33 -14.77
C GLN A 59 2.56 9.18 -13.40
N LEU A 60 3.15 9.74 -12.35
CA LEU A 60 2.55 9.75 -11.02
C LEU A 60 1.21 10.51 -11.02
N GLN A 61 1.15 11.67 -11.66
CA GLN A 61 -0.10 12.41 -11.80
C GLN A 61 -1.18 11.65 -12.57
N GLU A 62 -0.81 10.89 -13.61
CA GLU A 62 -1.76 10.03 -14.32
C GLU A 62 -2.28 8.90 -13.43
N LEU A 63 -1.40 8.25 -12.66
CA LEU A 63 -1.79 7.21 -11.71
C LEU A 63 -2.75 7.76 -10.63
N MET A 64 -2.48 8.94 -10.07
CA MET A 64 -3.34 9.59 -9.07
C MET A 64 -4.71 10.02 -9.61
N LYS A 65 -4.81 10.29 -10.93
CA LYS A 65 -6.09 10.60 -11.58
C LYS A 65 -6.96 9.36 -11.75
N VAL A 66 -6.34 8.21 -12.00
CA VAL A 66 -7.04 6.95 -12.28
C VAL A 66 -7.34 6.17 -11.01
N ASP A 67 -6.44 6.20 -10.02
CA ASP A 67 -6.53 5.39 -8.81
C ASP A 67 -6.55 6.26 -7.54
N GLU A 68 -7.71 6.31 -6.88
CA GLU A 68 -7.91 7.10 -5.67
C GLU A 68 -7.02 6.62 -4.50
N MET A 69 -6.73 5.32 -4.39
CA MET A 69 -5.82 4.84 -3.34
C MET A 69 -4.40 5.35 -3.55
N ILE A 70 -3.94 5.43 -4.80
CA ILE A 70 -2.60 5.97 -5.11
C ILE A 70 -2.54 7.45 -4.74
N ARG A 71 -3.58 8.21 -5.06
CA ARG A 71 -3.69 9.63 -4.65
C ARG A 71 -3.62 9.78 -3.14
N GLU A 72 -4.40 9.00 -2.39
CA GLU A 72 -4.39 9.06 -0.92
C GLU A 72 -3.04 8.65 -0.32
N ALA A 73 -2.38 7.65 -0.90
CA ALA A 73 -1.06 7.21 -0.48
C ALA A 73 -0.02 8.32 -0.69
N GLU A 74 -0.03 8.96 -1.86
CA GLU A 74 0.87 10.06 -2.20
C GLU A 74 0.62 11.30 -1.32
N ASP A 75 -0.63 11.65 -1.05
CA ASP A 75 -0.98 12.75 -0.14
C ASP A 75 -0.45 12.50 1.28
N ARG A 76 -0.56 11.25 1.78
CA ARG A 76 0.00 10.86 3.08
C ARG A 76 1.53 10.88 3.08
N LEU A 77 2.17 10.41 2.01
CA LEU A 77 3.62 10.49 1.88
C LEU A 77 4.10 11.94 1.92
N ASN A 78 3.42 12.85 1.23
CA ASN A 78 3.75 14.28 1.25
C ASN A 78 3.52 14.92 2.63
N GLN A 79 2.45 14.56 3.33
CA GLN A 79 2.22 14.97 4.73
C GLN A 79 3.36 14.53 5.65
N LEU A 80 3.78 13.26 5.52
CA LEU A 80 4.88 12.70 6.29
C LEU A 80 6.26 13.25 5.88
N ALA A 81 6.44 13.59 4.61
CA ALA A 81 7.67 14.22 4.12
C ALA A 81 7.80 15.68 4.59
N GLY A 82 6.69 16.32 4.99
CA GLY A 82 6.66 17.67 5.56
C GLY A 82 7.50 17.86 6.82
N ASP A 83 7.53 19.10 7.34
CA ASP A 83 8.31 19.47 8.53
C ASP A 83 8.04 18.55 9.74
N GLU A 84 9.02 18.42 10.64
CA GLU A 84 9.03 17.52 11.80
C GLU A 84 7.77 17.65 12.68
N VAL A 85 7.23 18.87 12.76
CA VAL A 85 5.99 19.18 13.48
C VAL A 85 4.77 18.48 12.85
N THR A 86 4.68 18.46 11.52
CA THR A 86 3.57 17.82 10.78
C THR A 86 3.57 16.32 11.02
N ARG A 87 4.74 15.68 10.89
CA ARG A 87 4.92 14.25 11.21
C ARG A 87 4.46 13.91 12.63
N ARG A 88 4.84 14.71 13.63
CA ARG A 88 4.47 14.48 15.03
C ARG A 88 2.97 14.52 15.26
N ILE A 89 2.28 15.49 14.66
CA ILE A 89 0.82 15.65 14.82
C ILE A 89 0.09 14.45 14.20
N ASP A 90 0.52 13.98 13.02
CA ASP A 90 -0.14 12.87 12.35
C ASP A 90 0.09 11.53 13.08
N LEU A 91 1.28 11.30 13.63
CA LEU A 91 1.55 10.15 14.49
C LEU A 91 0.62 10.15 15.73
N GLN A 92 0.44 11.29 16.39
CA GLN A 92 -0.47 11.42 17.54
C GLN A 92 -1.94 11.13 17.17
N ARG A 93 -2.38 11.52 15.97
CA ARG A 93 -3.73 11.18 15.47
C ARG A 93 -3.88 9.67 15.26
N ILE A 94 -2.90 9.01 14.67
CA ILE A 94 -2.90 7.56 14.45
C ILE A 94 -2.96 6.81 15.78
N GLU A 95 -2.16 7.21 16.76
CA GLU A 95 -2.19 6.63 18.11
C GLU A 95 -3.56 6.80 18.79
N SER A 96 -4.17 7.98 18.65
CA SER A 96 -5.49 8.27 19.21
C SER A 96 -6.58 7.40 18.55
N LEU A 97 -6.51 7.21 17.23
CA LEU A 97 -7.43 6.33 16.50
C LEU A 97 -7.26 4.86 16.90
N ARG A 98 -6.02 4.40 17.10
CA ARG A 98 -5.74 3.05 17.59
C ARG A 98 -6.29 2.85 19.00
N ARG A 99 -6.09 3.83 19.88
CA ARG A 99 -6.57 3.79 21.27
C ARG A 99 -8.08 3.76 21.40
N ASN A 100 -8.82 4.42 20.50
CA ASN A 100 -10.28 4.45 20.53
C ASN A 100 -10.94 3.22 19.86
N ARG A 101 -10.17 2.36 19.19
CA ARG A 101 -10.66 1.12 18.56
C ARG A 101 -10.42 -0.13 19.41
N GLY A 102 -9.73 -0.01 20.56
CA GLY A 102 -9.59 -1.08 21.56
C GLY A 102 -10.56 -0.89 22.71
#